data_AF-A0A0F4TP96-F1
#
_entry.id   AF-A0A0F4TP96-F1
#
_cell.length_a   1.000
_cell.length_b   1.000
_cell.length_c   1.000
_cell.angle_alpha   90.00
_cell.angle_beta   90.00
_cell.angle_gamma   90.00
#
_symmetry.space_group_name_H-M   'P 1'
#
loop_
_entity.id
_entity.type
_entity.pdbx_description
1 polymer ?
#
loop_
_entity_poly.entity_id
_entity_poly.type
_entity_poly.pdbx_seq_one_letter_code
_entity_poly.pdbx_strand_id
1 'polypeptide(L)'
;MPATAGLTALMAKIQPLIDGGRLDNIVDVLSLVSDMTDLLDAAMVEKLARLFENATAATWTVSNAVRLAKAEVAAAPEPPGAYALIKLLNDPDTRKGVAVVLKTLNVIGRQL
;
A
#
# COMPACT_ATOMS: atom_id res chain seq x y z
N MET A 1 30.50 21.20 -35.36
CA MET A 1 29.78 22.42 -34.93
C MET A 1 29.98 22.57 -33.43
N PRO A 2 30.28 23.77 -32.89
CA PRO A 2 30.39 23.94 -31.45
C PRO A 2 29.02 23.69 -30.79
N ALA A 3 29.02 23.03 -29.63
CA ALA A 3 27.81 22.80 -28.85
C ALA A 3 27.15 24.15 -28.48
N THR A 4 25.82 24.22 -28.58
CA THR A 4 25.09 25.42 -28.17
C THR A 4 25.20 25.61 -26.66
N ALA A 5 25.13 26.86 -26.17
CA ALA A 5 25.22 27.14 -24.73
C ALA A 5 24.19 26.34 -23.90
N GLY A 6 22.99 26.11 -24.46
CA GLY A 6 21.97 25.27 -23.84
C GLY A 6 22.34 23.80 -23.73
N LEU A 7 22.97 23.21 -24.77
CA LEU A 7 23.44 21.83 -24.75
C LEU A 7 24.57 21.65 -23.73
N THR A 8 25.48 22.61 -23.64
CA THR A 8 26.56 22.60 -22.64
C THR A 8 26.00 22.68 -21.21
N ALA A 9 25.00 23.52 -20.98
CA ALA A 9 24.34 23.63 -19.67
C ALA A 9 23.57 22.35 -19.29
N LEU A 10 22.93 21.67 -20.25
CA LEU A 10 22.28 20.39 -20.03
C LEU A 10 23.29 19.27 -19.73
N MET A 11 24.38 19.19 -20.51
CA MET A 11 25.46 18.24 -20.27
C MET A 11 26.06 18.40 -18.89
N ALA A 12 26.34 19.64 -18.44
CA ALA A 12 26.84 19.89 -17.10
C ALA A 12 25.91 19.37 -15.98
N LYS A 13 24.59 19.30 -16.22
CA LYS A 13 23.62 18.77 -15.26
C LYS A 13 23.53 17.25 -15.26
N ILE A 14 23.74 16.62 -16.42
CA ILE A 14 23.65 15.16 -16.57
C ILE A 14 24.99 14.48 -16.29
N GLN A 15 26.12 15.20 -16.45
CA GLN A 15 27.48 14.69 -16.24
C GLN A 15 27.66 13.90 -14.93
N PRO A 16 27.17 14.35 -13.76
CA PRO A 16 27.32 13.58 -12.52
C PRO A 16 26.59 12.22 -12.54
N LEU A 17 25.51 12.11 -13.31
CA LEU A 17 24.76 10.85 -13.47
C LEU A 17 25.47 9.90 -14.43
N ILE A 18 26.16 10.44 -15.44
CA ILE A 18 27.01 9.69 -16.38
C ILE A 18 28.25 9.18 -15.65
N ASP A 19 28.98 10.07 -14.97
CA ASP A 19 30.22 9.74 -14.26
C ASP A 19 29.97 8.71 -13.14
N GLY A 20 28.78 8.76 -12.53
CA GLY A 20 28.34 7.81 -11.52
C GLY A 20 27.73 6.51 -12.06
N GLY A 21 27.61 6.32 -13.39
CA GLY A 21 26.97 5.16 -14.01
C GLY A 21 25.48 5.01 -13.68
N ARG A 22 24.83 6.06 -13.20
CA ARG A 22 23.41 6.05 -12.77
C ARG A 22 22.46 6.41 -13.89
N LEU A 23 22.96 7.06 -14.94
CA LEU A 23 22.15 7.41 -16.11
C LEU A 23 21.56 6.16 -16.75
N ASP A 24 22.34 5.09 -16.85
CA ASP A 24 21.89 3.81 -17.43
C ASP A 24 20.70 3.23 -16.64
N ASN A 25 20.78 3.22 -15.30
CA ASN A 25 19.65 2.78 -14.46
C ASN A 25 18.39 3.65 -14.63
N ILE A 26 18.56 4.96 -14.83
CA ILE A 26 17.43 5.86 -15.08
C ILE A 26 16.80 5.54 -16.43
N VAL A 27 17.63 5.32 -17.45
CA VAL A 27 17.17 4.91 -18.78
C VAL A 27 16.46 3.56 -18.72
N ASP A 28 17.01 2.57 -18.02
CA ASP A 28 16.38 1.26 -17.83
C ASP A 28 15.01 1.35 -17.15
N VAL A 29 14.89 2.18 -16.10
CA VAL A 29 13.61 2.41 -15.43
C VAL A 29 12.62 3.10 -16.36
N LEU A 30 13.06 4.09 -17.14
CA LEU A 30 12.20 4.76 -18.12
C LEU A 30 11.75 3.79 -19.23
N SER A 31 12.63 2.89 -19.68
CA SER A 31 12.29 1.83 -20.61
C SER A 31 11.26 0.87 -20.03
N LEU A 32 11.45 0.40 -18.79
CA LEU A 32 10.47 -0.45 -18.10
C LEU A 32 9.11 0.24 -17.96
N VAL A 33 9.10 1.53 -17.62
CA VAL A 33 7.86 2.32 -17.53
C VAL A 33 7.21 2.47 -18.91
N SER A 34 7.99 2.67 -19.97
CA SER A 34 7.49 2.72 -21.35
C SER A 34 6.83 1.40 -21.74
N ASP A 35 7.50 0.27 -21.50
CA ASP A 35 6.95 -1.06 -21.77
C ASP A 35 5.66 -1.31 -20.98
N MET A 36 5.58 -0.81 -19.74
CA MET A 36 4.34 -0.86 -18.95
C MET A 36 3.21 -0.05 -19.60
N THR A 37 3.48 1.13 -20.18
CA THR A 37 2.44 1.93 -20.83
C THR A 37 1.84 1.27 -22.06
N ASP A 38 2.63 0.48 -22.79
CA ASP A 38 2.13 -0.32 -23.93
C ASP A 38 1.24 -1.48 -23.48
N LEU A 39 1.47 -1.99 -22.26
CA LEU A 39 0.63 -3.03 -21.66
C LEU A 39 -0.62 -2.44 -20.98
N LEU A 40 -0.58 -1.19 -20.52
CA LEU A 40 -1.68 -0.52 -19.79
C LEU A 40 -2.76 -0.01 -20.75
N ASP A 41 -3.63 -0.90 -21.23
CA ASP A 41 -4.85 -0.49 -21.91
C ASP A 41 -5.85 0.19 -20.93
N ALA A 42 -6.87 0.86 -21.48
CA ALA A 42 -7.85 1.58 -20.67
C ALA A 42 -8.57 0.68 -19.65
N ALA A 43 -8.81 -0.59 -20.00
CA ALA A 43 -9.47 -1.54 -19.11
C ALA A 43 -8.56 -1.95 -17.95
N MET A 44 -7.26 -2.13 -18.20
CA MET A 44 -6.27 -2.42 -17.17
C MET A 44 -6.08 -1.25 -16.23
N VAL A 45 -6.02 -0.01 -16.75
CA VAL A 45 -5.94 1.20 -15.93
C VAL A 45 -7.14 1.30 -14.99
N GLU A 46 -8.36 1.09 -15.49
CA GLU A 46 -9.57 1.11 -14.66
C GLU A 46 -9.53 0.00 -13.59
N LYS A 47 -9.09 -1.21 -13.95
CA LYS A 47 -8.97 -2.32 -13.01
C LYS A 47 -7.96 -2.03 -11.90
N LEU A 48 -6.80 -1.46 -12.24
CA LEU A 48 -5.79 -1.07 -11.27
C LEU A 48 -6.27 0.06 -10.36
N ALA A 49 -6.98 1.05 -10.91
CA ALA A 49 -7.61 2.10 -10.12
C ALA A 49 -8.60 1.50 -9.10
N ARG A 50 -9.50 0.62 -9.55
CA ARG A 50 -10.45 -0.08 -8.65
C ARG A 50 -9.75 -0.94 -7.61
N LEU A 51 -8.68 -1.63 -7.97
CA LEU A 51 -7.88 -2.42 -7.02
C LEU A 51 -7.24 -1.51 -5.96
N PHE A 52 -6.67 -0.38 -6.39
CA PHE A 52 -6.07 0.59 -5.50
C PHE A 52 -7.11 1.23 -4.57
N GLU A 53 -8.28 1.61 -5.09
CA GLU A 53 -9.41 2.12 -4.31
C GLU A 53 -9.86 1.10 -3.26
N ASN A 54 -10.07 -0.15 -3.66
CA ASN A 54 -10.48 -1.21 -2.75
C ASN A 54 -9.44 -1.47 -1.65
N ALA A 55 -8.15 -1.53 -2.02
CA ALA A 55 -7.07 -1.73 -1.06
C ALA A 55 -6.95 -0.55 -0.08
N THR A 56 -7.04 0.68 -0.59
CA THR A 56 -7.00 1.90 0.21
C THR A 56 -8.21 1.97 1.14
N ALA A 57 -9.41 1.67 0.65
CA ALA A 57 -10.63 1.65 1.45
C ALA A 57 -10.54 0.59 2.56
N ALA A 58 -10.10 -0.63 2.26
CA ALA A 58 -9.90 -1.67 3.26
C ALA A 58 -8.88 -1.25 4.33
N THR A 59 -7.75 -0.66 3.90
CA THR A 59 -6.71 -0.14 4.80
C THR A 59 -7.24 0.98 5.68
N TRP A 60 -8.05 1.88 5.12
CA TRP A 60 -8.68 2.98 5.86
C TRP A 60 -9.64 2.47 6.92
N THR A 61 -10.52 1.52 6.58
CA THR A 61 -11.47 0.93 7.53
C THR A 61 -10.74 0.25 8.69
N VAL A 62 -9.71 -0.57 8.40
CA VAL A 62 -8.90 -1.22 9.44
C VAL A 62 -8.18 -0.19 10.31
N SER A 63 -7.55 0.81 9.70
CA SER A 63 -6.83 1.88 10.43
C SER A 63 -7.75 2.65 11.36
N ASN A 64 -8.96 2.98 10.90
CA ASN A 64 -9.92 3.69 11.71
C ASN A 64 -10.45 2.85 12.87
N ALA A 65 -10.71 1.55 12.65
CA ALA A 65 -11.11 0.63 13.72
C ALA A 65 -10.01 0.51 14.80
N VAL A 66 -8.74 0.39 14.39
CA VAL A 66 -7.59 0.39 15.32
C VAL A 66 -7.50 1.70 16.08
N ARG A 67 -7.68 2.84 15.41
CA ARG A 67 -7.65 4.15 16.05
C ARG A 67 -8.73 4.29 17.12
N LEU A 68 -9.95 3.85 16.82
CA LEU A 68 -11.06 3.87 17.78
C LEU A 68 -10.78 2.96 18.97
N ALA A 69 -10.37 1.70 18.73
CA ALA A 69 -10.04 0.75 19.79
C ALA A 69 -8.92 1.26 20.71
N LYS A 70 -7.88 1.89 20.15
CA LYS A 70 -6.81 2.53 20.94
C LYS A 70 -7.35 3.67 21.81
N ALA A 71 -8.24 4.51 21.27
CA ALA A 71 -8.84 5.60 22.03
C ALA A 71 -9.70 5.08 23.19
N GLU A 72 -10.49 4.02 22.96
CA GLU A 72 -11.32 3.38 23.99
C GLU A 72 -10.47 2.77 25.10
N VAL A 73 -9.39 2.05 24.76
CA VAL A 73 -8.47 1.47 25.73
C VAL A 73 -7.72 2.55 26.52
N ALA A 74 -7.31 3.65 25.86
CA ALA A 74 -6.62 4.75 26.52
C ALA A 74 -7.54 5.58 27.43
N ALA A 75 -8.84 5.63 27.14
CA ALA A 75 -9.84 6.30 27.97
C ALA A 75 -10.29 5.45 29.17
N ALA A 76 -9.94 4.15 29.20
CA ALA A 76 -10.28 3.27 30.32
C ALA A 76 -9.49 3.69 31.59
N PRO A 77 -10.14 3.80 32.76
CA PRO A 77 -9.47 4.25 33.99
C PRO A 77 -8.32 3.35 34.45
N GLU A 78 -8.40 2.06 34.15
CA GLU A 78 -7.37 1.06 34.46
C GLU A 78 -7.11 0.15 33.26
N PRO A 79 -5.88 -0.34 33.08
CA PRO A 79 -5.56 -1.29 32.03
C PRO A 79 -6.36 -2.60 32.24
N PRO A 80 -6.87 -3.21 31.15
CA PRO A 80 -7.65 -4.44 31.27
C PRO A 80 -6.81 -5.60 31.81
N GLY A 81 -7.26 -6.20 32.92
CA GLY A 81 -6.67 -7.42 33.45
C GLY A 81 -6.97 -8.66 32.60
N ALA A 82 -6.29 -9.78 32.89
CA ALA A 82 -6.42 -11.03 32.12
C ALA A 82 -7.86 -11.54 31.99
N TYR A 83 -8.66 -11.44 33.06
CA TYR A 83 -10.07 -11.85 33.04
C TYR A 83 -10.93 -10.96 32.11
N ALA A 84 -10.65 -9.65 32.07
CA ALA A 84 -11.36 -8.72 31.20
C ALA A 84 -11.11 -9.04 29.72
N LEU A 85 -9.88 -9.44 29.36
CA LEU A 85 -9.54 -9.88 28.01
C LEU A 85 -10.28 -11.16 27.62
N ILE A 86 -10.40 -12.14 28.52
CA ILE A 86 -11.18 -13.36 28.28
C ILE A 86 -12.67 -13.03 28.13
N LYS A 87 -13.19 -12.10 28.95
CA LYS A 87 -14.58 -11.65 28.86
C LYS A 87 -14.86 -10.93 27.52
N LEU A 88 -13.90 -10.21 26.97
CA LEU A 88 -14.02 -9.56 25.66
C LEU A 88 -14.30 -10.57 24.54
N LEU A 89 -13.75 -11.79 24.61
CA LEU A 89 -14.07 -12.84 23.64
C LEU A 89 -15.54 -13.29 23.67
N ASN A 90 -16.25 -13.05 24.79
CA ASN A 90 -17.68 -13.31 24.91
C ASN A 90 -18.56 -12.12 24.50
N ASP A 91 -17.96 -10.96 24.22
CA ASP A 91 -18.69 -9.81 23.70
C ASP A 91 -19.36 -10.17 22.35
N PRO A 92 -20.63 -9.81 22.12
CA PRO A 92 -21.33 -10.13 20.88
C PRO A 92 -20.63 -9.62 19.62
N ASP A 93 -20.04 -8.41 19.66
CA ASP A 93 -19.42 -7.81 18.49
C ASP A 93 -18.02 -8.36 18.25
N THR A 94 -17.28 -8.66 19.31
CA THR A 94 -16.01 -9.40 19.22
C THR A 94 -16.23 -10.80 18.61
N ARG A 95 -17.29 -11.51 19.01
CA ARG A 95 -17.64 -12.83 18.44
C ARG A 95 -17.99 -12.75 16.96
N LYS A 96 -18.73 -11.71 16.53
CA LYS A 96 -18.99 -11.48 15.09
C LYS A 96 -17.68 -11.25 14.33
N GLY A 97 -16.76 -10.45 14.88
CA GLY A 97 -15.45 -10.20 14.29
C GLY A 97 -14.64 -11.49 14.11
N VAL A 98 -14.54 -12.31 15.16
CA VAL A 98 -13.87 -13.62 15.10
C VAL A 98 -14.54 -14.53 14.07
N ALA A 99 -15.88 -14.57 14.04
CA ALA A 99 -16.61 -15.40 13.07
C ALA A 99 -16.31 -14.99 11.62
N VAL A 100 -16.17 -13.69 11.33
CA VAL A 100 -15.76 -13.20 10.00
C VAL A 100 -14.38 -13.72 9.63
N VAL A 101 -13.39 -13.59 10.52
CA VAL A 101 -12.02 -14.09 10.26
C VAL A 101 -12.03 -15.59 9.97
N LEU A 102 -12.70 -16.38 10.81
CA LEU A 102 -12.79 -17.83 10.65
C LEU A 102 -13.53 -18.24 9.36
N LYS A 103 -14.61 -17.53 9.00
CA LYS A 103 -15.35 -17.75 7.75
C LYS A 103 -14.49 -17.43 6.53
N THR A 104 -13.72 -16.34 6.56
CA THR A 104 -12.79 -16.00 5.48
C THR A 104 -11.75 -17.09 5.28
N LEU A 105 -11.15 -17.60 6.36
CA LEU A 105 -10.21 -18.73 6.30
C LEU A 105 -10.87 -19.99 5.72
N ASN A 106 -12.12 -20.28 6.09
CA ASN A 106 -12.88 -21.41 5.52
C ASN A 106 -13.10 -21.27 4.01
N VAL A 107 -13.39 -20.05 3.54
CA VAL A 107 -13.58 -19.78 2.10
C VAL A 107 -12.26 -19.96 1.35
N ILE A 108 -11.15 -19.42 1.85
CA ILE A 108 -9.82 -19.58 1.25
C ILE A 108 -9.46 -21.07 1.18
N GLY A 109 -9.59 -21.79 2.30
CA GLY A 109 -9.29 -23.23 2.34
C GLY A 109 -10.18 -24.10 1.46
N ARG A 110 -11.32 -23.59 0.98
CA ARG A 110 -12.18 -24.29 0.00
C ARG A 110 -11.74 -24.06 -1.45
N GLN A 111 -11.02 -22.96 -1.69
CA GLN A 111 -10.55 -22.56 -3.02
C GLN A 111 -9.12 -23.04 -3.30
N LEU A 112 -8.38 -23.43 -2.25
CA LEU A 112 -7.11 -24.16 -2.34
C LEU A 112 -7.36 -25.65 -2.66
#